data_AF-A0A061JR54-F1
#
_entry.id   AF-A0A061JR54-F1
#
_cell.length_a   1.000
_cell.length_b   1.000
_cell.length_c   1.000
_cell.angle_alpha   90.00
_cell.angle_beta   90.00
_cell.angle_gamma   90.00
#
_symmetry.space_group_name_H-M   'P 1'
#
loop_
_entity.id
_entity.type
_entity.pdbx_description
1 polymer ?
#
loop_
_entity_poly.entity_id
_entity_poly.type
_entity_poly.pdbx_seq_one_letter_code
_entity_poly.pdbx_strand_id
1 'polypeptide(L)'
;MSGKPAARLGDPSRCPKTGHGNNPIVTGSPDVLFDGQPAARAGDATGCGSALTGNLIPNVLINGKPAATLGSLGDHGNAIVSGSGTVSIGNTHTPASFTPPAPLHPALTAALAPASVPTQPQPAVPLAARAWREEPGDPAPLDLEEEDEEEELTTDQRITLRIGVFFDGTGNNAGNSTIGTQCRAAALGIDEQQAQGLIQRCETHHLDPDSSYANDVSNIWRLYDLYRDDSGQPLPSGKGNADLRVYVTGIGTSTGEPDTLFPGQAFGRGATGVPAKVEESMKLLAQALDSFAAENPATPPTRLELDIFGFSRGAAAARHFANQVLLREGGPLGELRRMGRLGLAPGFDWQADVLINFIGLFDTVAALGGWDDWGDPADGINGGIDLYLAPDAARQVVHLVARDEFRRNFALNGVSPPHREIVLPGAHSDLGGGYQPQANERLYLTRPYSNWVYRDTDPYRTEAYRHARLDTGYARQASLLDPEDATARLDTDVWEYLPPFSGGRGDQMKYVLAAPYLERRVYGHLSRVYLRVMHALALEADVPFNRIQEKDPALALPEELMPINDKLLAWARSGSGALDAEEERLLRQRYIHLSANWNAAAGRGGSTLDVVFINAPAEHQRVRHSDAPQEAKQ
;
A
#
# COMPACT_ATOMS: atom_id res chain seq x y z
N MET A 1 34.02 7.87 18.25
CA MET A 1 33.18 9.06 18.50
C MET A 1 33.06 9.83 17.19
N SER A 2 31.87 9.84 16.58
CA SER A 2 31.62 10.40 15.24
C SER A 2 30.78 11.68 15.33
N GLY A 3 31.31 12.72 15.99
CA GLY A 3 30.67 14.04 16.05
C GLY A 3 31.28 15.00 15.04
N LYS A 4 30.44 15.80 14.37
CA LYS A 4 30.85 16.91 13.51
C LYS A 4 30.74 18.24 14.28
N PRO A 5 31.60 19.23 14.02
CA PRO A 5 31.48 20.56 14.62
C PRO A 5 30.08 21.17 14.44
N ALA A 6 29.47 21.67 15.52
CA ALA A 6 28.16 22.31 15.47
C ALA A 6 28.21 23.68 14.78
N ALA A 7 27.29 23.96 13.86
CA ALA A 7 27.26 25.23 13.14
C ALA A 7 26.53 26.32 13.94
N ARG A 8 26.94 27.58 13.75
CA ARG A 8 26.43 28.76 14.46
C ARG A 8 26.19 29.93 13.50
N LEU A 9 25.39 30.90 13.94
CA LEU A 9 25.26 32.18 13.25
C LEU A 9 26.63 32.83 13.08
N GLY A 10 26.97 33.18 11.85
CA GLY A 10 28.28 33.73 11.47
C GLY A 10 29.24 32.73 10.85
N ASP A 11 29.02 31.42 10.99
CA ASP A 11 29.89 30.42 10.37
C ASP A 11 29.76 30.48 8.82
N PRO A 12 30.86 30.49 8.05
CA PRO A 12 30.84 30.53 6.59
C PRO A 12 30.18 29.31 5.94
N SER A 13 29.44 29.58 4.86
CA SER A 13 28.99 28.59 3.87
C SER A 13 29.51 28.95 2.49
N ARG A 14 29.73 27.95 1.63
CA ARG A 14 30.18 28.13 0.24
C ARG A 14 29.06 27.81 -0.73
N CYS A 15 28.56 28.81 -1.45
CA CYS A 15 27.48 28.63 -2.42
C CYS A 15 27.99 28.37 -3.85
N PRO A 16 27.50 27.33 -4.55
CA PRO A 16 27.91 27.04 -5.92
C PRO A 16 27.26 27.94 -6.96
N LYS A 17 26.22 28.73 -6.62
CA LYS A 17 25.59 29.67 -7.54
C LYS A 17 26.55 30.82 -7.89
N THR A 18 26.71 31.09 -9.19
CA THR A 18 27.55 32.17 -9.72
C THR A 18 27.18 33.51 -9.06
N GLY A 19 28.17 34.20 -8.50
CA GLY A 19 27.99 35.50 -7.82
C GLY A 19 27.66 35.44 -6.32
N HIS A 20 27.37 34.27 -5.75
CA HIS A 20 26.99 34.14 -4.32
C HIS A 20 28.19 33.91 -3.38
N GLY A 21 29.25 33.25 -3.88
CA GLY A 21 30.53 33.08 -3.16
C GLY A 21 30.40 32.45 -1.76
N ASN A 22 31.37 32.77 -0.89
CA ASN A 22 31.32 32.41 0.53
C ASN A 22 30.49 33.46 1.30
N ASN A 23 29.49 33.01 2.04
CA ASN A 23 28.61 33.88 2.82
C ASN A 23 28.24 33.22 4.15
N PRO A 24 28.09 34.00 5.24
CA PRO A 24 27.85 33.46 6.57
C PRO A 24 26.41 32.98 6.74
N ILE A 25 26.18 32.17 7.77
CA ILE A 25 24.83 31.92 8.30
C ILE A 25 24.36 33.20 9.01
N VAL A 26 23.15 33.68 8.70
CA VAL A 26 22.64 34.99 9.16
C VAL A 26 21.46 34.89 10.14
N THR A 27 20.85 33.71 10.29
CA THR A 27 19.87 33.45 11.36
C THR A 27 20.28 32.23 12.18
N GLY A 28 19.77 32.14 13.41
CA GLY A 28 20.08 31.06 14.34
C GLY A 28 19.03 30.96 15.43
N SER A 29 19.28 30.09 16.42
CA SER A 29 18.43 29.94 17.60
C SER A 29 18.31 31.24 18.41
N PRO A 30 17.10 31.58 18.91
CA PRO A 30 16.91 32.76 19.75
C PRO A 30 17.50 32.63 21.16
N ASP A 31 17.75 31.39 21.63
CA ASP A 31 18.03 31.09 23.04
C ASP A 31 19.08 29.98 23.27
N VAL A 32 19.42 29.19 22.24
CA VAL A 32 20.47 28.17 22.34
C VAL A 32 21.74 28.65 21.67
N LEU A 33 22.82 28.70 22.45
CA LEU A 33 24.11 29.21 22.02
C LEU A 33 25.16 28.09 22.00
N PHE A 34 25.98 28.03 20.94
CA PHE A 34 27.25 27.29 20.95
C PHE A 34 28.39 28.29 20.92
N ASP A 35 29.33 28.20 21.86
CA ASP A 35 30.42 29.17 22.05
C ASP A 35 29.96 30.65 22.07
N GLY A 36 28.80 30.93 22.65
CA GLY A 36 28.25 32.29 22.75
C GLY A 36 27.62 32.84 21.47
N GLN A 37 27.48 32.04 20.41
CA GLN A 37 26.75 32.41 19.19
C GLN A 37 25.49 31.56 19.02
N PRO A 38 24.39 32.11 18.46
CA PRO A 38 23.19 31.36 18.14
C PRO A 38 23.48 30.07 17.36
N ALA A 39 22.98 28.94 17.85
CA ALA A 39 23.12 27.67 17.16
C ALA A 39 22.33 27.67 15.84
N ALA A 40 22.94 27.20 14.76
CA ALA A 40 22.30 27.10 13.45
C ALA A 40 21.50 25.80 13.34
N ARG A 41 20.33 25.88 12.69
CA ARG A 41 19.33 24.81 12.65
C ARG A 41 18.69 24.73 11.28
N ALA A 42 17.84 23.72 11.08
CA ALA A 42 16.98 23.61 9.91
C ALA A 42 16.21 24.91 9.63
N GLY A 43 16.24 25.36 8.39
CA GLY A 43 15.57 26.56 7.91
C GLY A 43 16.26 27.88 8.26
N ASP A 44 17.39 27.87 8.98
CA ASP A 44 18.16 29.10 9.19
C ASP A 44 18.80 29.55 7.87
N ALA A 45 18.77 30.85 7.61
CA ALA A 45 19.19 31.45 6.34
C ALA A 45 20.68 31.75 6.31
N THR A 46 21.25 31.74 5.11
CA THR A 46 22.61 32.21 4.81
C THR A 46 22.58 33.55 4.10
N GLY A 47 23.70 34.27 4.10
CA GLY A 47 23.80 35.64 3.56
C GLY A 47 23.45 35.76 2.07
N CYS A 48 23.40 34.64 1.33
CA CYS A 48 22.94 34.60 -0.06
C CYS A 48 21.46 34.22 -0.23
N GLY A 49 20.69 34.15 0.85
CA GLY A 49 19.25 33.82 0.86
C GLY A 49 18.92 32.32 0.88
N SER A 50 19.92 31.44 0.89
CA SER A 50 19.70 30.00 0.97
C SER A 50 19.33 29.56 2.38
N ALA A 51 18.29 28.72 2.52
CA ALA A 51 17.89 28.11 3.79
C ALA A 51 18.58 26.76 4.00
N LEU A 52 19.07 26.51 5.22
CA LEU A 52 19.70 25.24 5.59
C LEU A 52 18.67 24.11 5.61
N THR A 53 18.79 23.16 4.67
CA THR A 53 17.76 22.13 4.40
C THR A 53 18.32 20.71 4.29
N GLY A 54 19.63 20.54 4.04
CA GLY A 54 20.26 19.24 3.81
C GLY A 54 21.42 18.95 4.76
N ASN A 55 21.81 17.68 4.90
CA ASN A 55 22.92 17.21 5.75
C ASN A 55 22.86 17.75 7.21
N LEU A 56 21.67 17.95 7.75
CA LEU A 56 21.42 18.34 9.14
C LEU A 56 21.47 17.11 10.05
N ILE A 57 21.59 17.32 11.37
CA ILE A 57 21.59 16.25 12.35
C ILE A 57 20.20 16.12 12.98
N PRO A 58 19.39 15.11 12.62
CA PRO A 58 17.98 15.04 13.01
C PRO A 58 17.77 14.61 14.47
N ASN A 59 18.72 13.87 15.05
CA ASN A 59 18.65 13.37 16.43
C ASN A 59 19.11 14.40 17.49
N VAL A 60 19.57 15.59 17.09
CA VAL A 60 19.85 16.70 18.02
C VAL A 60 19.00 17.89 17.61
N LEU A 61 17.93 18.13 18.38
CA LEU A 61 16.95 19.17 18.10
C LEU A 61 17.25 20.42 18.94
N ILE A 62 17.26 21.57 18.27
CA ILE A 62 17.41 22.88 18.89
C ILE A 62 16.14 23.65 18.55
N ASN A 63 15.34 23.98 19.58
CA ASN A 63 13.98 24.53 19.43
C ASN A 63 13.09 23.71 18.46
N GLY A 64 13.14 22.37 18.56
CA GLY A 64 12.35 21.48 17.72
C GLY A 64 12.83 21.36 16.27
N LYS A 65 13.98 21.95 15.91
CA LYS A 65 14.56 21.88 14.56
C LYS A 65 15.90 21.13 14.57
N PRO A 66 16.19 20.28 13.56
CA PRO A 66 17.48 19.61 13.42
C PRO A 66 18.67 20.58 13.50
N ALA A 67 19.71 20.21 14.24
CA ALA A 67 20.93 21.00 14.38
C ALA A 67 21.76 20.98 13.09
N ALA A 68 22.29 22.13 12.69
CA ALA A 68 23.25 22.21 11.59
C ALA A 68 24.68 21.94 12.10
N THR A 69 25.51 21.31 11.26
CA THR A 69 26.91 21.00 11.54
C THR A 69 27.78 21.32 10.34
N LEU A 70 29.11 21.22 10.50
CA LEU A 70 30.05 21.28 9.39
C LEU A 70 29.63 20.31 8.26
N GLY A 71 29.43 20.84 7.06
CA GLY A 71 28.96 20.09 5.89
C GLY A 71 27.44 19.99 5.72
N SER A 72 26.63 20.62 6.59
CA SER A 72 25.21 20.84 6.32
C SER A 72 25.04 21.72 5.08
N LEU A 73 23.96 21.49 4.34
CA LEU A 73 23.68 22.07 3.03
C LEU A 73 22.48 23.01 3.08
N GLY A 74 22.55 24.11 2.35
CA GLY A 74 21.37 24.91 2.04
C GLY A 74 20.72 24.54 0.70
N ASP A 75 19.51 25.05 0.46
CA ASP A 75 18.69 24.77 -0.75
C ASP A 75 19.33 25.26 -2.06
N HIS A 76 20.31 26.17 -1.99
CA HIS A 76 21.17 26.53 -3.12
C HIS A 76 22.32 25.55 -3.36
N GLY A 77 22.42 24.48 -2.57
CA GLY A 77 23.55 23.53 -2.57
C GLY A 77 24.79 24.05 -1.85
N ASN A 78 24.68 25.13 -1.07
CA ASN A 78 25.82 25.70 -0.34
C ASN A 78 26.16 24.84 0.88
N ALA A 79 27.44 24.50 1.07
CA ALA A 79 27.88 23.72 2.23
C ALA A 79 28.44 24.63 3.32
N ILE A 80 28.09 24.37 4.58
CA ILE A 80 28.74 24.98 5.75
C ILE A 80 30.18 24.46 5.82
N VAL A 81 31.15 25.36 5.90
CA VAL A 81 32.59 25.03 5.83
C VAL A 81 33.36 25.27 7.13
N SER A 82 32.70 25.75 8.18
CA SER A 82 33.24 25.78 9.55
C SER A 82 32.15 25.54 10.60
N GLY A 83 32.55 25.29 11.84
CA GLY A 83 31.66 25.14 12.99
C GLY A 83 32.42 25.38 14.30
N SER A 84 31.74 25.10 15.42
CA SER A 84 32.27 25.18 16.78
C SER A 84 33.53 24.33 16.98
N GLY A 85 34.52 24.87 17.68
CA GLY A 85 35.74 24.15 18.05
C GLY A 85 35.58 23.27 19.29
N THR A 86 34.46 23.37 20.02
CA THR A 86 34.25 22.72 21.32
C THR A 86 33.00 21.82 21.34
N VAL A 87 32.01 22.14 20.51
CA VAL A 87 30.73 21.41 20.42
C VAL A 87 30.73 20.52 19.18
N SER A 88 30.67 19.21 19.41
CA SER A 88 30.55 18.20 18.35
C SER A 88 29.22 17.46 18.47
N ILE A 89 28.47 17.40 17.37
CA ILE A 89 27.14 16.80 17.28
C ILE A 89 27.22 15.60 16.32
N GLY A 90 26.73 14.43 16.73
CA GLY A 90 26.84 13.19 15.96
C GLY A 90 25.57 12.35 15.95
N ASN A 91 25.52 11.37 15.05
CA ASN A 91 24.33 10.55 14.78
C ASN A 91 24.25 9.27 15.65
N THR A 92 25.26 9.01 16.47
CA THR A 92 25.32 7.80 17.33
C THR A 92 24.95 8.14 18.77
N HIS A 93 23.83 7.62 19.23
CA HIS A 93 23.45 7.56 20.64
C HIS A 93 23.96 6.24 21.24
N THR A 94 24.62 6.31 22.39
CA THR A 94 24.94 5.12 23.22
C THR A 94 24.04 5.17 24.45
N PRO A 95 22.95 4.38 24.52
CA PRO A 95 22.12 4.34 25.71
C PRO A 95 22.91 3.76 26.88
N ALA A 96 22.68 4.29 28.09
CA ALA A 96 23.07 3.58 29.30
C ALA A 96 22.28 2.27 29.43
N SER A 97 22.93 1.22 29.92
CA SER A 97 22.30 -0.10 30.06
C SER A 97 21.14 -0.03 31.06
N PHE A 98 19.94 -0.44 30.61
CA PHE A 98 18.73 -0.57 31.43
C PHE A 98 18.41 -2.05 31.65
N THR A 99 18.03 -2.40 32.87
CA THR A 99 17.56 -3.76 33.22
C THR A 99 16.08 -3.67 33.58
N PRO A 100 15.17 -4.31 32.83
CA PRO A 100 13.74 -4.27 33.13
C PRO A 100 13.40 -5.11 34.37
N PRO A 101 12.38 -4.73 35.16
CA PRO A 101 11.88 -5.55 36.26
C PRO A 101 11.15 -6.80 35.75
N ALA A 102 11.25 -7.91 36.50
CA ALA A 102 10.68 -9.19 36.13
C ALA A 102 9.13 -9.20 36.22
N PRO A 103 8.43 -9.85 35.27
CA PRO A 103 6.97 -9.95 35.29
C PRO A 103 6.48 -10.91 36.38
N LEU A 104 5.41 -10.51 37.07
CA LEU A 104 4.67 -11.35 38.02
C LEU A 104 3.75 -12.30 37.26
N HIS A 105 3.96 -13.60 37.42
CA HIS A 105 3.06 -14.65 36.94
C HIS A 105 1.93 -14.90 37.94
N PRO A 106 0.65 -14.78 37.57
CA PRO A 106 -0.43 -15.47 38.28
C PRO A 106 -0.68 -16.81 37.58
N ALA A 107 -0.19 -17.89 38.18
CA ALA A 107 -0.65 -19.24 37.90
C ALA A 107 -1.62 -19.68 39.01
N LEU A 108 -2.68 -20.40 38.60
CA LEU A 108 -3.55 -21.27 39.39
C LEU A 108 -4.71 -20.62 40.18
N THR A 109 -5.84 -20.43 39.49
CA THR A 109 -7.18 -20.84 39.98
C THR A 109 -8.09 -21.14 38.79
N ALA A 110 -7.95 -22.36 38.24
CA ALA A 110 -8.98 -22.97 37.41
C ALA A 110 -9.67 -24.06 38.24
N ALA A 111 -10.89 -23.80 38.71
CA ALA A 111 -11.92 -24.80 38.99
C ALA A 111 -13.23 -24.12 39.40
N LEU A 112 -14.32 -24.54 38.74
CA LEU A 112 -15.74 -24.38 39.09
C LEU A 112 -16.49 -23.13 38.58
N ALA A 113 -16.99 -23.23 37.34
CA ALA A 113 -18.29 -22.68 36.97
C ALA A 113 -18.99 -23.65 35.98
N PRO A 114 -20.30 -23.93 36.14
CA PRO A 114 -20.99 -24.99 35.41
C PRO A 114 -21.40 -24.55 34.00
N ALA A 115 -21.46 -25.54 33.11
CA ALA A 115 -21.86 -25.45 31.72
C ALA A 115 -23.31 -24.96 31.54
N SER A 116 -23.51 -23.95 30.71
CA SER A 116 -24.80 -23.54 30.15
C SER A 116 -25.00 -24.21 28.79
N VAL A 117 -26.14 -24.91 28.67
CA VAL A 117 -26.62 -25.62 27.49
C VAL A 117 -27.16 -24.60 26.45
N PRO A 118 -26.93 -24.79 25.14
CA PRO A 118 -27.45 -23.89 24.11
C PRO A 118 -28.92 -24.16 23.83
N THR A 119 -29.75 -23.12 23.96
CA THR A 119 -31.18 -23.13 23.61
C THR A 119 -31.33 -22.84 22.11
N GLN A 120 -32.05 -23.71 21.40
CA GLN A 120 -32.37 -23.53 19.98
C GLN A 120 -33.40 -22.40 19.74
N PRO A 121 -33.28 -21.65 18.63
CA PRO A 121 -34.26 -20.63 18.24
C PRO A 121 -35.53 -21.28 17.66
N GLN A 122 -36.69 -20.85 18.18
CA GLN A 122 -38.00 -21.16 17.58
C GLN A 122 -38.32 -20.22 16.40
N PRO A 123 -39.03 -20.72 15.37
CA PRO A 123 -39.31 -19.98 14.14
C PRO A 123 -40.34 -18.86 14.33
N ALA A 124 -40.08 -17.71 13.70
CA ALA A 124 -41.02 -16.61 13.59
C ALA A 124 -42.20 -17.00 12.68
N VAL A 125 -43.41 -16.88 13.23
CA VAL A 125 -44.68 -17.05 12.51
C VAL A 125 -44.97 -15.77 11.69
N PRO A 126 -45.41 -15.86 10.42
CA PRO A 126 -45.62 -14.69 9.58
C PRO A 126 -46.86 -13.89 10.01
N LEU A 127 -46.72 -12.57 10.14
CA LEU A 127 -47.88 -11.66 10.14
C LEU A 127 -48.46 -11.59 8.73
N ALA A 128 -49.56 -12.31 8.51
CA ALA A 128 -50.38 -12.17 7.31
C ALA A 128 -51.03 -10.78 7.28
N ALA A 129 -50.80 -10.06 6.17
CA ALA A 129 -51.49 -8.85 5.82
C ALA A 129 -53.00 -9.08 5.78
N ARG A 130 -53.75 -8.21 6.46
CA ARG A 130 -55.22 -8.20 6.39
C ARG A 130 -55.64 -7.76 4.99
N ALA A 131 -56.30 -8.66 4.27
CA ALA A 131 -57.06 -8.36 3.07
C ALA A 131 -58.24 -7.43 3.43
N TRP A 132 -58.32 -6.29 2.74
CA TRP A 132 -59.51 -5.45 2.74
C TRP A 132 -60.64 -6.20 2.01
N ARG A 133 -61.84 -6.22 2.61
CA ARG A 133 -63.07 -6.75 2.01
C ARG A 133 -63.92 -5.57 1.54
N GLU A 134 -64.35 -5.59 0.28
CA GLU A 134 -65.42 -4.73 -0.23
C GLU A 134 -66.76 -5.18 0.37
N GLU A 135 -67.55 -4.22 0.85
CA GLU A 135 -68.97 -4.42 1.14
C GLU A 135 -69.83 -3.80 0.03
N PRO A 136 -70.91 -4.47 -0.41
CA PRO A 136 -71.74 -4.02 -1.52
C PRO A 136 -72.87 -3.09 -1.05
N GLY A 137 -73.01 -1.90 -1.66
CA GLY A 137 -74.22 -1.11 -1.53
C GLY A 137 -74.09 0.39 -1.81
N ASP A 138 -74.64 0.80 -2.96
CA ASP A 138 -75.20 2.14 -3.29
C ASP A 138 -74.25 3.29 -3.69
N PRO A 139 -74.73 4.25 -4.53
CA PRO A 139 -75.16 4.08 -5.91
C PRO A 139 -74.40 5.05 -6.85
N ALA A 140 -74.39 4.77 -8.14
CA ALA A 140 -73.77 5.63 -9.16
C ALA A 140 -74.45 7.01 -9.28
N PRO A 141 -73.69 8.11 -9.37
CA PRO A 141 -74.13 9.34 -9.99
C PRO A 141 -73.46 9.53 -11.37
N LEU A 142 -74.28 9.36 -12.40
CA LEU A 142 -74.42 10.17 -13.61
C LEU A 142 -73.22 11.00 -14.11
N ASP A 143 -72.80 10.66 -15.33
CA ASP A 143 -72.39 11.55 -16.44
C ASP A 143 -72.05 13.00 -16.09
N LEU A 144 -70.76 13.26 -15.94
CA LEU A 144 -70.15 14.54 -16.28
C LEU A 144 -68.90 14.23 -17.10
N GLU A 145 -68.92 14.65 -18.38
CA GLU A 145 -67.74 14.76 -19.21
C GLU A 145 -66.82 15.80 -18.57
N GLU A 146 -65.78 15.36 -17.88
CA GLU A 146 -64.64 16.20 -17.52
C GLU A 146 -63.53 15.91 -18.52
N GLU A 147 -63.09 16.95 -19.22
CA GLU A 147 -61.94 16.93 -20.10
C GLU A 147 -60.71 16.56 -19.25
N ASP A 148 -60.21 15.33 -19.42
CA ASP A 148 -58.88 14.94 -18.94
C ASP A 148 -57.83 15.80 -19.68
N GLU A 149 -57.53 16.98 -19.15
CA GLU A 149 -56.21 17.58 -19.37
C GLU A 149 -55.22 16.59 -18.76
N GLU A 150 -54.51 15.84 -19.62
CA GLU A 150 -53.31 15.11 -19.24
C GLU A 150 -52.30 16.12 -18.69
N GLU A 151 -52.38 16.43 -17.39
CA GLU A 151 -51.23 16.94 -16.66
C GLU A 151 -50.17 15.84 -16.80
N GLU A 152 -49.16 16.10 -17.64
CA GLU A 152 -47.89 15.40 -17.61
C GLU A 152 -47.34 15.56 -16.18
N LEU A 153 -47.73 14.65 -15.29
CA LEU A 153 -47.03 14.41 -14.04
C LEU A 153 -45.62 14.01 -14.45
N THR A 154 -44.73 15.00 -14.48
CA THR A 154 -43.30 14.77 -14.58
C THR A 154 -42.97 13.88 -13.39
N THR A 155 -42.92 12.57 -13.61
CA THR A 155 -42.37 11.65 -12.63
C THR A 155 -40.95 12.14 -12.40
N ASP A 156 -40.71 12.78 -11.25
CA ASP A 156 -39.39 13.19 -10.80
C ASP A 156 -38.54 11.92 -10.77
N GLN A 157 -37.86 11.69 -11.89
CA GLN A 157 -37.15 10.45 -12.12
C GLN A 157 -35.90 10.53 -11.27
N ARG A 158 -35.95 9.87 -10.10
CA ARG A 158 -34.82 9.84 -9.17
C ARG A 158 -33.65 9.13 -9.82
N ILE A 159 -32.65 9.90 -10.23
CA ILE A 159 -31.42 9.38 -10.82
C ILE A 159 -30.44 9.07 -9.70
N THR A 160 -29.99 7.82 -9.66
CA THR A 160 -28.89 7.36 -8.80
C THR A 160 -27.60 7.35 -9.60
N LEU A 161 -26.67 8.21 -9.24
CA LEU A 161 -25.33 8.22 -9.80
C LEU A 161 -24.43 7.35 -8.94
N ARG A 162 -23.88 6.30 -9.55
CA ARG A 162 -23.02 5.33 -8.87
C ARG A 162 -21.60 5.46 -9.37
N ILE A 163 -20.63 5.60 -8.46
CA ILE A 163 -19.23 5.87 -8.83
C ILE A 163 -18.30 4.85 -8.16
N GLY A 164 -17.58 4.09 -8.97
CA GLY A 164 -16.51 3.21 -8.54
C GLY A 164 -15.20 3.99 -8.37
N VAL A 165 -14.60 3.99 -7.19
CA VAL A 165 -13.33 4.68 -6.89
C VAL A 165 -12.25 3.65 -6.56
N PHE A 166 -11.18 3.63 -7.36
CA PHE A 166 -10.18 2.57 -7.37
C PHE A 166 -8.79 3.09 -6.99
N PHE A 167 -8.29 2.73 -5.81
CA PHE A 167 -6.99 3.16 -5.28
C PHE A 167 -5.93 2.06 -5.42
N ASP A 168 -4.98 2.22 -6.35
CA ASP A 168 -3.97 1.19 -6.59
C ASP A 168 -2.85 1.14 -5.52
N GLY A 169 -2.14 0.03 -5.44
CA GLY A 169 -1.01 -0.20 -4.55
C GLY A 169 0.22 0.61 -4.93
N THR A 170 1.12 0.83 -3.98
CA THR A 170 2.36 1.60 -4.23
C THR A 170 3.26 0.93 -5.24
N GLY A 171 3.82 1.72 -6.15
CA GLY A 171 4.63 1.19 -7.24
C GLY A 171 3.80 0.51 -8.33
N ASN A 172 2.47 0.49 -8.22
CA ASN A 172 1.60 0.04 -9.31
C ASN A 172 1.03 1.26 -10.05
N ASN A 173 1.22 1.23 -11.36
CA ASN A 173 0.61 2.18 -12.27
C ASN A 173 0.34 1.43 -13.58
N ALA A 174 -0.92 1.14 -13.88
CA ALA A 174 -1.29 0.38 -15.06
C ALA A 174 -0.85 1.02 -16.38
N GLY A 175 -0.79 2.36 -16.45
CA GLY A 175 -0.24 3.08 -17.59
C GLY A 175 1.25 2.76 -17.79
N ASN A 176 2.02 2.83 -16.70
CA ASN A 176 3.45 2.49 -16.70
C ASN A 176 3.69 1.00 -16.99
N SER A 177 2.89 0.09 -16.40
CA SER A 177 2.98 -1.35 -16.65
C SER A 177 2.68 -1.70 -18.12
N THR A 178 1.73 -0.99 -18.74
CA THR A 178 1.41 -1.13 -20.18
C THR A 178 2.58 -0.66 -21.04
N ILE A 179 3.17 0.50 -20.73
CA ILE A 179 4.35 1.05 -21.43
C ILE A 179 5.54 0.07 -21.29
N GLY A 180 5.84 -0.40 -20.08
CA GLY A 180 6.93 -1.33 -19.82
C GLY A 180 6.75 -2.68 -20.52
N THR A 181 5.52 -3.19 -20.61
CA THR A 181 5.21 -4.43 -21.35
C THR A 181 5.45 -4.25 -22.84
N GLN A 182 5.04 -3.12 -23.43
CA GLN A 182 5.32 -2.82 -24.84
C GLN A 182 6.83 -2.71 -25.10
N CYS A 183 7.59 -2.09 -24.19
CA CYS A 183 9.05 -2.01 -24.28
C CYS A 183 9.72 -3.41 -24.23
N ARG A 184 9.28 -4.30 -23.34
CA ARG A 184 9.79 -5.68 -23.24
C ARG A 184 9.37 -6.55 -24.41
N ALA A 185 8.13 -6.43 -24.87
CA ALA A 185 7.61 -7.19 -26.02
C ALA A 185 8.36 -6.82 -27.30
N ALA A 186 8.70 -5.53 -27.48
CA ALA A 186 9.58 -5.09 -28.55
C ALA A 186 10.96 -5.76 -28.46
N ALA A 187 11.53 -5.94 -27.26
CA ALA A 187 12.84 -6.54 -27.05
C ALA A 187 12.90 -8.06 -27.33
N LEU A 188 11.80 -8.80 -27.21
CA LEU A 188 11.75 -10.27 -27.30
C LEU A 188 11.94 -10.86 -28.72
N GLY A 189 12.15 -10.02 -29.74
CA GLY A 189 12.35 -10.44 -31.13
C GLY A 189 13.57 -9.84 -31.83
N ILE A 190 14.52 -9.27 -31.08
CA ILE A 190 15.63 -8.50 -31.66
C ILE A 190 17.00 -9.01 -31.18
N ASP A 191 18.02 -8.89 -32.05
CA ASP A 191 19.40 -9.30 -31.74
C ASP A 191 20.07 -8.39 -30.68
N GLU A 192 21.12 -8.89 -30.03
CA GLU A 192 21.86 -8.26 -28.93
C GLU A 192 22.36 -6.83 -29.22
N GLN A 193 22.72 -6.51 -30.47
CA GLN A 193 23.13 -5.15 -30.89
C GLN A 193 21.95 -4.21 -31.06
N GLN A 194 20.79 -4.71 -31.49
CA GLN A 194 19.57 -3.93 -31.64
C GLN A 194 18.84 -3.73 -30.31
N ALA A 195 19.00 -4.66 -29.37
CA ALA A 195 18.55 -4.52 -27.99
C ALA A 195 19.19 -3.29 -27.31
N GLN A 196 20.48 -3.01 -27.57
CA GLN A 196 21.14 -1.79 -27.07
C GLN A 196 20.56 -0.50 -27.69
N GLY A 197 20.16 -0.52 -28.96
CA GLY A 197 19.46 0.59 -29.61
C GLY A 197 18.02 0.78 -29.11
N LEU A 198 17.34 -0.30 -28.73
CA LEU A 198 16.02 -0.24 -28.10
C LEU A 198 16.10 0.25 -26.65
N ILE A 199 17.13 -0.12 -25.88
CA ILE A 199 17.42 0.43 -24.55
C ILE A 199 17.71 1.94 -24.61
N GLN A 200 18.20 2.46 -25.75
CA GLN A 200 18.32 3.91 -25.97
C GLN A 200 16.99 4.59 -26.33
N ARG A 201 16.06 3.86 -26.95
CA ARG A 201 14.76 4.38 -27.41
C ARG A 201 13.66 4.25 -26.34
N CYS A 202 13.69 3.19 -25.55
CA CYS A 202 12.93 3.03 -24.32
C CYS A 202 13.76 3.66 -23.22
N GLU A 203 13.29 4.76 -22.63
CA GLU A 203 14.02 5.44 -21.56
C GLU A 203 14.44 4.44 -20.46
N THR A 204 15.64 4.62 -19.89
CA THR A 204 16.30 3.65 -18.99
C THR A 204 15.40 3.14 -17.85
N HIS A 205 14.44 3.95 -17.40
CA HIS A 205 13.51 3.60 -16.32
C HIS A 205 12.40 2.63 -16.75
N HIS A 206 12.03 2.54 -18.04
CA HIS A 206 11.02 1.57 -18.53
C HIS A 206 11.49 0.12 -18.50
N LEU A 207 12.81 -0.09 -18.34
CA LEU A 207 13.45 -1.40 -18.24
C LEU A 207 14.05 -1.66 -16.85
N ASP A 208 13.92 -0.70 -15.92
CA ASP A 208 14.36 -0.89 -14.54
C ASP A 208 13.47 -1.93 -13.86
N PRO A 209 14.02 -3.10 -13.45
CA PRO A 209 13.26 -4.18 -12.83
C PRO A 209 12.62 -3.80 -11.49
N ASP A 210 13.09 -2.71 -10.86
CA ASP A 210 12.58 -2.23 -9.57
C ASP A 210 11.54 -1.09 -9.72
N SER A 211 11.11 -0.77 -10.94
CA SER A 211 10.13 0.29 -11.23
C SER A 211 8.71 -0.22 -11.50
N SER A 212 7.72 0.68 -11.43
CA SER A 212 6.32 0.41 -11.79
C SER A 212 6.14 -0.12 -13.22
N TYR A 213 7.08 0.16 -14.12
CA TYR A 213 7.09 -0.35 -15.49
C TYR A 213 7.43 -1.85 -15.56
N ALA A 214 8.12 -2.39 -14.55
CA ALA A 214 8.46 -3.80 -14.45
C ALA A 214 7.37 -4.67 -13.80
N ASN A 215 6.30 -4.08 -13.27
CA ASN A 215 5.18 -4.81 -12.66
C ASN A 215 4.12 -5.21 -13.71
N ASP A 216 3.35 -6.26 -13.41
CA ASP A 216 2.07 -6.53 -14.09
C ASP A 216 0.98 -5.62 -13.49
N VAL A 217 -0.20 -5.57 -14.10
CA VAL A 217 -1.33 -4.82 -13.57
C VAL A 217 -1.86 -5.44 -12.27
N SER A 218 -2.33 -4.58 -11.36
CA SER A 218 -2.97 -5.01 -10.12
C SER A 218 -4.42 -5.45 -10.33
N ASN A 219 -5.00 -6.10 -9.33
CA ASN A 219 -6.42 -6.40 -9.30
C ASN A 219 -7.28 -5.14 -9.19
N ILE A 220 -6.75 -4.03 -8.68
CA ILE A 220 -7.47 -2.75 -8.67
C ILE A 220 -7.68 -2.24 -10.09
N TRP A 221 -6.65 -2.31 -10.94
CA TRP A 221 -6.78 -1.99 -12.35
C TRP A 221 -7.75 -2.94 -13.07
N ARG A 222 -7.63 -4.25 -12.83
CA ARG A 222 -8.53 -5.24 -13.44
C ARG A 222 -9.99 -5.02 -13.04
N LEU A 223 -10.26 -4.68 -11.77
CA LEU A 223 -11.60 -4.32 -11.32
C LEU A 223 -12.06 -3.01 -11.97
N TYR A 224 -11.22 -1.98 -12.01
CA TYR A 224 -11.53 -0.73 -12.70
C TYR A 224 -11.93 -0.96 -14.16
N ASP A 225 -11.18 -1.77 -14.89
CA ASP A 225 -11.46 -2.11 -16.29
C ASP A 225 -12.79 -2.87 -16.45
N LEU A 226 -13.10 -3.77 -15.50
CA LEU A 226 -14.36 -4.51 -15.46
C LEU A 226 -15.56 -3.66 -15.02
N TYR A 227 -15.36 -2.52 -14.37
CA TYR A 227 -16.45 -1.67 -13.86
C TYR A 227 -17.15 -0.95 -15.02
N ARG A 228 -18.49 -0.96 -15.02
CA ARG A 228 -19.28 -0.29 -16.06
C ARG A 228 -19.08 1.22 -16.03
N ASP A 229 -19.06 1.81 -17.21
CA ASP A 229 -18.75 3.23 -17.38
C ASP A 229 -19.66 3.81 -18.46
N ASP A 230 -20.61 4.63 -18.02
CA ASP A 230 -21.54 5.38 -18.85
C ASP A 230 -21.00 6.79 -19.18
N SER A 231 -19.74 7.11 -18.85
CA SER A 231 -19.16 8.42 -19.15
C SER A 231 -19.08 8.72 -20.65
N GLY A 232 -19.24 9.99 -21.02
CA GLY A 232 -19.13 10.44 -22.42
C GLY A 232 -20.37 10.17 -23.26
N GLN A 233 -21.48 9.73 -22.65
CA GLN A 233 -22.75 9.50 -23.33
C GLN A 233 -23.93 10.07 -22.51
N PRO A 234 -24.89 10.76 -23.15
CA PRO A 234 -26.12 11.17 -22.49
C PRO A 234 -26.88 9.95 -21.97
N LEU A 235 -27.49 10.08 -20.78
CA LEU A 235 -28.32 9.02 -20.24
C LEU A 235 -29.52 8.76 -21.14
N PRO A 236 -29.80 7.49 -21.50
CA PRO A 236 -31.02 7.14 -22.21
C PRO A 236 -32.26 7.57 -21.41
N SER A 237 -33.24 8.18 -22.08
CA SER A 237 -34.53 8.52 -21.48
C SER A 237 -35.14 7.29 -20.81
N GLY A 238 -35.45 7.37 -19.52
CA GLY A 238 -35.98 6.23 -18.75
C GLY A 238 -34.97 5.51 -17.85
N LYS A 239 -33.66 5.72 -18.02
CA LYS A 239 -32.62 5.08 -17.20
C LYS A 239 -32.48 5.81 -15.85
N GLY A 240 -32.87 5.15 -14.76
CA GLY A 240 -32.82 5.71 -13.40
C GLY A 240 -31.45 5.66 -12.72
N ASN A 241 -30.41 5.16 -13.40
CA ASN A 241 -29.06 5.05 -12.84
C ASN A 241 -27.98 5.30 -13.89
N ALA A 242 -26.84 5.81 -13.42
CA ALA A 242 -25.63 6.03 -14.20
C ALA A 242 -24.43 5.48 -13.45
N ASP A 243 -23.58 4.72 -14.15
CA ASP A 243 -22.38 4.13 -13.57
C ASP A 243 -21.13 4.87 -14.09
N LEU A 244 -20.31 5.43 -13.19
CA LEU A 244 -19.03 6.06 -13.52
C LEU A 244 -17.88 5.38 -12.76
N ARG A 245 -16.65 5.57 -13.24
CA ARG A 245 -15.46 5.05 -12.56
C ARG A 245 -14.34 6.06 -12.51
N VAL A 246 -13.57 6.01 -11.43
CA VAL A 246 -12.40 6.85 -11.16
C VAL A 246 -11.24 5.97 -10.73
N TYR A 247 -10.12 6.10 -11.43
CA TYR A 247 -8.88 5.39 -11.10
C TYR A 247 -7.85 6.34 -10.49
N VAL A 248 -7.32 5.95 -9.34
CA VAL A 248 -6.28 6.68 -8.60
C VAL A 248 -5.02 5.83 -8.60
N THR A 249 -3.97 6.38 -9.21
CA THR A 249 -2.67 5.71 -9.35
C THR A 249 -2.03 5.41 -8.00
N GLY A 250 -1.19 4.37 -7.96
CA GLY A 250 -0.49 3.96 -6.77
C GLY A 250 0.37 5.07 -6.15
N ILE A 251 0.41 5.11 -4.82
CA ILE A 251 1.32 5.99 -4.06
C ILE A 251 2.75 5.84 -4.59
N GLY A 252 3.48 6.96 -4.69
CA GLY A 252 4.85 6.98 -5.22
C GLY A 252 5.00 6.82 -6.73
N THR A 253 3.90 6.79 -7.51
CA THR A 253 3.93 6.74 -8.98
C THR A 253 3.08 7.84 -9.60
N SER A 254 3.44 8.23 -10.82
CA SER A 254 2.66 9.08 -11.73
C SER A 254 2.80 8.51 -13.15
N THR A 255 1.73 8.58 -13.95
CA THR A 255 1.72 7.97 -15.29
C THR A 255 2.68 8.69 -16.23
N GLY A 256 3.60 7.95 -16.85
CA GLY A 256 4.59 8.48 -17.79
C GLY A 256 5.76 9.24 -17.13
N GLU A 257 5.85 9.22 -15.80
CA GLU A 257 6.92 9.86 -15.03
C GLU A 257 7.77 8.81 -14.29
N PRO A 258 9.01 9.16 -13.90
CA PRO A 258 9.82 8.31 -13.04
C PRO A 258 9.19 8.08 -11.66
N ASP A 259 9.32 6.86 -11.15
CA ASP A 259 8.88 6.50 -9.80
C ASP A 259 9.58 7.35 -8.74
N THR A 260 8.81 7.93 -7.81
CA THR A 260 9.36 8.74 -6.73
C THR A 260 9.73 7.84 -5.54
N LEU A 261 10.97 7.32 -5.56
CA LEU A 261 11.54 6.48 -4.51
C LEU A 261 11.51 7.14 -3.12
N PHE A 262 11.70 8.47 -3.04
CA PHE A 262 11.76 9.23 -1.79
C PHE A 262 11.14 10.62 -1.97
N PRO A 263 10.20 11.08 -1.11
CA PRO A 263 9.61 10.41 0.05
C PRO A 263 8.39 9.50 -0.26
N GLY A 264 7.97 9.41 -1.54
CA GLY A 264 6.71 8.78 -1.95
C GLY A 264 6.61 7.28 -1.71
N GLN A 265 7.35 6.45 -2.47
CA GLN A 265 7.28 4.99 -2.36
C GLN A 265 7.79 4.46 -1.01
N ALA A 266 8.77 5.14 -0.40
CA ALA A 266 9.39 4.70 0.86
C ALA A 266 8.60 5.08 2.14
N PHE A 267 7.94 6.25 2.20
CA PHE A 267 7.26 6.72 3.44
C PHE A 267 5.76 6.92 3.32
N GLY A 268 5.17 6.83 2.13
CA GLY A 268 3.77 7.21 1.94
C GLY A 268 3.48 8.67 2.32
N ARG A 269 4.51 9.53 2.36
CA ARG A 269 4.44 10.97 2.68
C ARG A 269 4.92 11.81 1.50
N GLY A 270 4.49 13.06 1.45
CA GLY A 270 4.81 14.01 0.37
C GLY A 270 3.72 14.07 -0.70
N ALA A 271 4.05 14.65 -1.86
CA ALA A 271 3.10 14.94 -2.95
C ALA A 271 2.37 13.71 -3.54
N THR A 272 2.78 12.49 -3.18
CA THR A 272 2.19 11.22 -3.64
C THR A 272 1.76 10.30 -2.50
N GLY A 273 1.70 10.79 -1.25
CA GLY A 273 1.28 10.03 -0.07
C GLY A 273 -0.22 9.76 0.03
N VAL A 274 -0.67 9.06 1.07
CA VAL A 274 -2.10 8.71 1.27
C VAL A 274 -3.02 9.95 1.23
N PRO A 275 -2.76 11.04 2.00
CA PRO A 275 -3.62 12.24 1.94
C PRO A 275 -3.64 12.88 0.55
N ALA A 276 -2.49 12.93 -0.14
CA ALA A 276 -2.40 13.50 -1.49
C ALA A 276 -3.20 12.68 -2.51
N LYS A 277 -3.20 11.34 -2.40
CA LYS A 277 -4.04 10.47 -3.25
C LYS A 277 -5.53 10.61 -2.95
N VAL A 278 -5.90 10.85 -1.70
CA VAL A 278 -7.29 11.18 -1.35
C VAL A 278 -7.68 12.54 -1.94
N GLU A 279 -6.84 13.57 -1.86
CA GLU A 279 -7.08 14.86 -2.53
C GLU A 279 -7.18 14.73 -4.06
N GLU A 280 -6.30 13.95 -4.69
CA GLU A 280 -6.35 13.61 -6.12
C GLU A 280 -7.69 12.95 -6.46
N SER A 281 -8.11 11.96 -5.67
CA SER A 281 -9.39 11.26 -5.87
C SER A 281 -10.60 12.19 -5.77
N MET A 282 -10.60 13.15 -4.83
CA MET A 282 -11.67 14.14 -4.71
C MET A 282 -11.73 15.08 -5.93
N LYS A 283 -10.58 15.43 -6.51
CA LYS A 283 -10.53 16.23 -7.75
C LYS A 283 -11.06 15.44 -8.94
N LEU A 284 -10.67 14.18 -9.10
CA LEU A 284 -11.14 13.30 -10.16
C LEU A 284 -12.65 13.03 -10.03
N LEU A 285 -13.13 12.81 -8.80
CA LEU A 285 -14.55 12.65 -8.49
C LEU A 285 -15.35 13.90 -8.90
N ALA A 286 -14.84 15.10 -8.54
CA ALA A 286 -15.46 16.36 -8.96
C ALA A 286 -15.51 16.49 -10.49
N GLN A 287 -14.44 16.14 -11.19
CA GLN A 287 -14.39 16.18 -12.66
C GLN A 287 -15.39 15.22 -13.30
N ALA A 288 -15.56 14.01 -12.75
CA ALA A 288 -16.54 13.04 -13.23
C ALA A 288 -17.97 13.57 -13.05
N LEU A 289 -18.26 14.20 -11.90
CA LEU A 289 -19.54 14.80 -11.58
C LEU A 289 -19.86 16.02 -12.47
N ASP A 290 -18.87 16.89 -12.68
CA ASP A 290 -18.95 18.05 -13.57
C ASP A 290 -19.23 17.61 -15.02
N SER A 291 -18.52 16.58 -15.50
CA SER A 291 -18.69 16.03 -16.85
C SER A 291 -20.08 15.41 -17.04
N PHE A 292 -20.54 14.63 -16.05
CA PHE A 292 -21.89 14.07 -16.06
C PHE A 292 -22.97 15.15 -16.10
N ALA A 293 -22.83 16.20 -15.29
CA ALA A 293 -23.79 17.32 -15.27
C ALA A 293 -23.80 18.10 -16.59
N ALA A 294 -22.65 18.25 -17.25
CA ALA A 294 -22.55 18.88 -18.56
C ALA A 294 -23.22 18.04 -19.67
N GLU A 295 -23.11 16.72 -19.60
CA GLU A 295 -23.74 15.77 -20.53
C GLU A 295 -25.25 15.63 -20.29
N ASN A 296 -25.70 15.85 -19.05
CA ASN A 296 -27.07 15.57 -18.59
C ASN A 296 -27.70 16.77 -17.85
N PRO A 297 -27.79 17.97 -18.48
CA PRO A 297 -28.16 19.23 -17.81
C PRO A 297 -29.59 19.27 -17.26
N ALA A 298 -30.50 18.45 -17.80
CA ALA A 298 -31.90 18.39 -17.38
C ALA A 298 -32.16 17.37 -16.25
N THR A 299 -31.12 16.66 -15.81
CA THR A 299 -31.25 15.44 -15.00
C THR A 299 -30.17 15.40 -13.91
N PRO A 300 -30.23 16.32 -12.93
CA PRO A 300 -29.28 16.31 -11.83
C PRO A 300 -29.44 15.05 -10.98
N PRO A 301 -28.34 14.48 -10.46
CA PRO A 301 -28.41 13.29 -9.63
C PRO A 301 -29.15 13.60 -8.31
N THR A 302 -30.10 12.72 -7.98
CA THR A 302 -30.84 12.76 -6.71
C THR A 302 -30.18 11.93 -5.62
N ARG A 303 -29.27 11.02 -6.00
CA ARG A 303 -28.54 10.14 -5.09
C ARG A 303 -27.13 9.86 -5.61
N LEU A 304 -26.17 9.82 -4.70
CA LEU A 304 -24.77 9.45 -4.93
C LEU A 304 -24.45 8.16 -4.17
N GLU A 305 -24.09 7.13 -4.91
CA GLU A 305 -23.68 5.83 -4.39
C GLU A 305 -22.22 5.55 -4.77
N LEU A 306 -21.39 5.13 -3.80
CA LEU A 306 -19.97 4.88 -4.04
C LEU A 306 -19.62 3.41 -3.80
N ASP A 307 -18.79 2.86 -4.68
CA ASP A 307 -18.07 1.61 -4.45
C ASP A 307 -16.57 1.89 -4.41
N ILE A 308 -15.90 1.56 -3.31
CA ILE A 308 -14.53 1.97 -3.06
C ILE A 308 -13.65 0.73 -3.02
N PHE A 309 -12.62 0.69 -3.85
CA PHE A 309 -11.67 -0.41 -3.88
C PHE A 309 -10.26 0.08 -3.60
N GLY A 310 -9.45 -0.71 -2.91
CA GLY A 310 -8.05 -0.36 -2.73
C GLY A 310 -7.14 -1.54 -2.40
N PHE A 311 -5.88 -1.43 -2.81
CA PHE A 311 -4.84 -2.43 -2.53
C PHE A 311 -3.67 -1.81 -1.74
N SER A 312 -3.16 -2.51 -0.72
CA SER A 312 -1.98 -2.10 0.03
C SER A 312 -2.16 -0.73 0.70
N ARG A 313 -1.32 0.25 0.35
CA ARG A 313 -1.49 1.65 0.75
C ARG A 313 -2.64 2.35 0.03
N GLY A 314 -3.01 1.88 -1.16
CA GLY A 314 -4.26 2.26 -1.82
C GLY A 314 -5.48 1.83 -1.01
N ALA A 315 -5.43 0.68 -0.32
CA ALA A 315 -6.48 0.28 0.63
C ALA A 315 -6.53 1.20 1.85
N ALA A 316 -5.38 1.68 2.33
CA ALA A 316 -5.34 2.70 3.38
C ALA A 316 -5.95 4.03 2.91
N ALA A 317 -5.66 4.45 1.68
CA ALA A 317 -6.29 5.61 1.05
C ALA A 317 -7.80 5.42 0.83
N ALA A 318 -8.24 4.24 0.43
CA ALA A 318 -9.65 3.88 0.30
C ALA A 318 -10.42 4.00 1.62
N ARG A 319 -9.84 3.48 2.72
CA ARG A 319 -10.41 3.63 4.08
C ARG A 319 -10.50 5.09 4.48
N HIS A 320 -9.42 5.85 4.29
CA HIS A 320 -9.40 7.26 4.61
C HIS A 320 -10.39 8.08 3.77
N PHE A 321 -10.46 7.81 2.47
CA PHE A 321 -11.40 8.42 1.55
C PHE A 321 -12.85 8.13 1.96
N ALA A 322 -13.18 6.89 2.33
CA ALA A 322 -14.50 6.54 2.85
C ALA A 322 -14.86 7.40 4.07
N ASN A 323 -13.95 7.55 5.03
CA ASN A 323 -14.16 8.41 6.19
C ASN A 323 -14.35 9.88 5.82
N GLN A 324 -13.61 10.40 4.84
CA GLN A 324 -13.80 11.77 4.34
C GLN A 324 -15.14 11.97 3.62
N VAL A 325 -15.62 10.98 2.87
CA VAL A 325 -16.95 11.01 2.24
C VAL A 325 -18.05 11.02 3.30
N LEU A 326 -17.90 10.25 4.38
CA LEU A 326 -18.89 10.14 5.46
C LEU A 326 -19.06 11.42 6.28
N LEU A 327 -18.12 12.38 6.18
CA LEU A 327 -18.31 13.74 6.69
C LEU A 327 -19.37 14.55 5.91
N ARG A 328 -19.74 14.09 4.70
CA ARG A 328 -20.83 14.64 3.86
C ARG A 328 -20.68 16.14 3.62
N GLU A 329 -21.68 16.94 4.02
CA GLU A 329 -21.68 18.41 3.87
C GLU A 329 -20.58 19.11 4.68
N GLY A 330 -20.19 18.51 5.81
CA GLY A 330 -19.09 18.99 6.65
C GLY A 330 -17.72 18.60 6.10
N GLY A 331 -17.67 17.73 5.09
CA GLY A 331 -16.44 17.23 4.47
C GLY A 331 -16.13 17.87 3.12
N PRO A 332 -15.21 17.25 2.35
CA PRO A 332 -14.75 17.82 1.09
C PRO A 332 -15.83 17.78 -0.02
N LEU A 333 -16.83 16.89 0.05
CA LEU A 333 -17.98 16.93 -0.87
C LEU A 333 -18.82 18.20 -0.70
N GLY A 334 -19.04 18.64 0.54
CA GLY A 334 -19.73 19.89 0.83
C GLY A 334 -18.93 21.12 0.36
N GLU A 335 -17.60 21.09 0.45
CA GLU A 335 -16.75 22.15 -0.09
C GLU A 335 -16.86 22.26 -1.61
N LEU A 336 -16.83 21.13 -2.33
CA LEU A 336 -17.03 21.11 -3.79
C LEU A 336 -18.37 21.71 -4.20
N ARG A 337 -19.45 21.39 -3.46
CA ARG A 337 -20.78 22.00 -3.67
C ARG A 337 -20.76 23.51 -3.44
N ARG A 338 -20.13 23.98 -2.34
CA ARG A 338 -20.01 25.42 -2.04
C ARG A 338 -19.20 26.18 -3.10
N MET A 339 -18.24 25.52 -3.73
CA MET A 339 -17.46 26.07 -4.85
C MET A 339 -18.20 26.02 -6.20
N GLY A 340 -19.43 25.48 -6.25
CA GLY A 340 -20.22 25.36 -7.49
C GLY A 340 -19.73 24.28 -8.44
N ARG A 341 -18.93 23.32 -7.95
CA ARG A 341 -18.31 22.23 -8.73
C ARG A 341 -18.99 20.87 -8.51
N LEU A 342 -20.21 20.91 -7.99
CA LEU A 342 -20.99 19.71 -7.71
C LEU A 342 -22.47 20.04 -7.90
N GLY A 343 -23.02 19.63 -9.04
CA GLY A 343 -24.43 19.77 -9.38
C GLY A 343 -25.26 18.66 -8.76
N LEU A 344 -25.95 18.94 -7.65
CA LEU A 344 -26.91 18.02 -7.01
C LEU A 344 -28.33 18.57 -7.18
N ALA A 345 -29.31 17.66 -7.24
CA ALA A 345 -30.71 18.05 -7.38
C ALA A 345 -31.19 18.96 -6.22
N PRO A 346 -32.17 19.86 -6.46
CA PRO A 346 -32.86 20.56 -5.39
C PRO A 346 -33.45 19.56 -4.39
N GLY A 347 -33.23 19.78 -3.09
CA GLY A 347 -33.74 18.88 -2.04
C GLY A 347 -32.86 17.66 -1.71
N PHE A 348 -31.64 17.56 -2.27
CA PHE A 348 -30.67 16.51 -1.93
C PHE A 348 -30.37 16.48 -0.43
N ASP A 349 -30.66 15.34 0.21
CA ASP A 349 -30.40 15.09 1.62
C ASP A 349 -29.04 14.40 1.78
N TRP A 350 -28.05 15.13 2.27
CA TRP A 350 -26.71 14.62 2.52
C TRP A 350 -26.67 13.35 3.39
N GLN A 351 -27.63 13.16 4.29
CA GLN A 351 -27.70 11.99 5.15
C GLN A 351 -28.25 10.76 4.42
N ALA A 352 -29.28 10.95 3.58
CA ALA A 352 -30.02 9.86 2.94
C ALA A 352 -29.54 9.55 1.50
N ASP A 353 -28.93 10.52 0.84
CA ASP A 353 -28.62 10.48 -0.58
C ASP A 353 -27.12 10.35 -0.87
N VAL A 354 -26.24 10.38 0.14
CA VAL A 354 -24.83 9.95 0.02
C VAL A 354 -24.65 8.63 0.76
N LEU A 355 -24.32 7.58 0.02
CA LEU A 355 -24.07 6.27 0.60
C LEU A 355 -22.84 5.58 -0.01
N ILE A 356 -22.17 4.77 0.79
CA ILE A 356 -21.13 3.86 0.33
C ILE A 356 -21.76 2.47 0.31
N ASN A 357 -21.86 1.88 -0.88
CA ASN A 357 -22.47 0.57 -1.04
C ASN A 357 -21.45 -0.53 -0.71
N PHE A 358 -20.29 -0.51 -1.36
CA PHE A 358 -19.28 -1.54 -1.18
C PHE A 358 -17.89 -0.95 -0.91
N ILE A 359 -17.15 -1.52 0.04
CA ILE A 359 -15.72 -1.27 0.21
C ILE A 359 -14.96 -2.59 0.04
N GLY A 360 -14.16 -2.70 -1.03
CA GLY A 360 -13.34 -3.87 -1.34
C GLY A 360 -11.85 -3.62 -1.12
N LEU A 361 -11.29 -4.17 -0.06
CA LEU A 361 -9.89 -3.97 0.33
C LEU A 361 -9.05 -5.22 0.03
N PHE A 362 -7.84 -5.00 -0.49
CA PHE A 362 -6.80 -6.01 -0.61
C PHE A 362 -5.64 -5.63 0.30
N ASP A 363 -5.39 -6.47 1.31
CA ASP A 363 -4.22 -6.48 2.18
C ASP A 363 -3.71 -5.11 2.63
N THR A 364 -4.57 -4.35 3.33
CA THR A 364 -4.28 -2.99 3.80
C THR A 364 -2.98 -2.87 4.59
N VAL A 365 -2.07 -2.04 4.09
CA VAL A 365 -0.82 -1.66 4.76
C VAL A 365 -0.77 -0.15 4.89
N ALA A 366 -0.76 0.34 6.12
CA ALA A 366 -0.49 1.74 6.42
C ALA A 366 1.02 1.93 6.53
N ALA A 367 1.65 2.52 5.52
CA ALA A 367 3.05 2.89 5.65
C ALA A 367 3.14 4.28 6.26
N LEU A 368 3.47 4.35 7.55
CA LEU A 368 4.13 5.50 8.15
C LEU A 368 5.38 5.03 8.90
N GLY A 369 6.20 4.18 8.27
CA GLY A 369 7.55 3.89 8.75
C GLY A 369 8.46 5.09 8.50
N GLY A 370 8.29 6.17 9.27
CA GLY A 370 9.12 7.37 9.17
C GLY A 370 10.56 7.09 9.61
N TRP A 371 11.52 7.85 9.06
CA TRP A 371 12.91 7.81 9.52
C TRP A 371 13.11 8.35 10.95
N ASP A 372 12.05 8.89 11.54
CA ASP A 372 11.98 9.23 12.96
C ASP A 372 11.91 7.98 13.86
N ASP A 373 11.59 6.81 13.29
CA ASP A 373 11.30 5.60 14.05
C ASP A 373 11.92 4.35 13.40
N TRP A 374 13.25 4.25 13.49
CA TRP A 374 14.18 3.33 12.82
C TRP A 374 13.70 1.87 12.69
N GLY A 375 12.74 1.63 11.80
CA GLY A 375 12.22 0.31 11.48
C GLY A 375 11.19 -0.25 12.46
N ASP A 376 10.42 0.58 13.17
CA ASP A 376 9.24 0.09 13.92
C ASP A 376 7.91 0.43 13.25
N PRO A 377 7.38 -0.43 12.36
CA PRO A 377 6.00 -0.33 11.87
C PRO A 377 4.96 -0.78 12.92
N ALA A 378 5.33 -1.01 14.18
CA ALA A 378 4.42 -1.38 15.28
C ALA A 378 3.72 -0.19 15.95
N ASP A 379 4.08 1.04 15.60
CA ASP A 379 3.43 2.22 16.15
C ASP A 379 2.14 2.49 15.39
N GLY A 380 0.98 2.25 16.01
CA GLY A 380 -0.36 2.52 15.46
C GLY A 380 -0.68 4.01 15.21
N ILE A 381 0.34 4.86 15.13
CA ILE A 381 0.22 6.31 14.96
C ILE A 381 0.10 6.61 13.46
N ASN A 382 -1.14 6.61 12.96
CA ASN A 382 -1.45 6.80 11.55
C ASN A 382 -1.31 8.26 11.03
N GLY A 383 -0.55 9.13 11.71
CA GLY A 383 -0.13 10.44 11.17
C GLY A 383 -1.25 11.33 10.62
N GLY A 384 -2.46 11.26 11.19
CA GLY A 384 -3.65 12.01 10.73
C GLY A 384 -4.49 11.30 9.67
N ILE A 385 -4.14 10.07 9.28
CA ILE A 385 -4.94 9.22 8.38
C ILE A 385 -5.89 8.39 9.23
N ASP A 386 -7.19 8.65 9.08
CA ASP A 386 -8.22 7.82 9.70
C ASP A 386 -8.46 6.54 8.89
N LEU A 387 -8.03 5.41 9.45
CA LEU A 387 -8.24 4.09 8.86
C LEU A 387 -9.42 3.36 9.48
N TYR A 388 -9.99 3.83 10.59
CA TYR A 388 -11.07 3.13 11.25
C TYR A 388 -12.31 3.13 10.37
N LEU A 389 -12.93 1.97 10.12
CA LEU A 389 -14.19 1.91 9.39
C LEU A 389 -15.32 1.63 10.39
N ALA A 390 -16.18 2.61 10.62
CA ALA A 390 -17.35 2.43 11.47
C ALA A 390 -18.24 1.27 10.97
N PRO A 391 -19.00 0.57 11.84
CA PRO A 391 -19.88 -0.53 11.44
C PRO A 391 -20.89 -0.17 10.34
N ASP A 392 -21.29 1.09 10.27
CA ASP A 392 -22.22 1.66 9.29
C ASP A 392 -21.53 2.48 8.19
N ALA A 393 -20.20 2.39 8.07
CA ALA A 393 -19.43 3.13 7.08
C ALA A 393 -19.81 2.79 5.62
N ALA A 394 -20.24 1.55 5.37
CA ALA A 394 -20.75 1.10 4.08
C ALA A 394 -21.77 -0.02 4.29
N ARG A 395 -22.61 -0.29 3.28
CA ARG A 395 -23.53 -1.46 3.35
C ARG A 395 -22.76 -2.77 3.47
N GLN A 396 -21.61 -2.89 2.81
CA GLN A 396 -20.73 -4.04 2.94
C GLN A 396 -19.26 -3.64 2.81
N VAL A 397 -18.44 -4.16 3.72
CA VAL A 397 -16.98 -4.06 3.67
C VAL A 397 -16.39 -5.47 3.62
N VAL A 398 -15.55 -5.71 2.62
CA VAL A 398 -14.80 -6.96 2.44
C VAL A 398 -13.32 -6.64 2.37
N HIS A 399 -12.52 -7.31 3.20
CA HIS A 399 -11.08 -7.18 3.20
C HIS A 399 -10.42 -8.55 3.01
N LEU A 400 -9.79 -8.74 1.85
CA LEU A 400 -8.97 -9.92 1.56
C LEU A 400 -7.57 -9.74 2.16
N VAL A 401 -7.11 -10.68 2.97
CA VAL A 401 -5.86 -10.58 3.75
C VAL A 401 -4.90 -11.69 3.35
N ALA A 402 -3.64 -11.31 3.12
CA ALA A 402 -2.58 -12.25 2.74
C ALA A 402 -2.15 -13.08 3.94
N ARG A 403 -2.34 -14.41 3.86
CA ARG A 403 -1.92 -15.37 4.88
C ARG A 403 -0.41 -15.49 4.96
N ASP A 404 0.25 -15.50 3.79
CA ASP A 404 1.65 -15.87 3.64
C ASP A 404 2.57 -14.63 3.45
N GLU A 405 2.13 -13.47 3.96
CA GLU A 405 2.94 -12.24 4.02
C GLU A 405 3.66 -12.14 5.37
N PHE A 406 4.99 -12.12 5.35
CA PHE A 406 5.82 -12.16 6.56
C PHE A 406 6.80 -11.00 6.68
N ARG A 407 6.84 -10.05 5.73
CA ARG A 407 7.79 -8.93 5.77
C ARG A 407 7.49 -8.00 6.93
N ARG A 408 8.54 -7.56 7.61
CA ARG A 408 8.46 -6.57 8.70
C ARG A 408 7.76 -5.28 8.26
N ASN A 409 8.06 -4.79 7.07
CA ASN A 409 7.57 -3.50 6.57
C ASN A 409 6.12 -3.54 6.05
N PHE A 410 5.44 -4.69 6.12
CA PHE A 410 4.10 -4.90 5.56
C PHE A 410 3.09 -5.21 6.66
N ALA A 411 3.08 -4.40 7.74
CA ALA A 411 2.13 -4.54 8.84
C ALA A 411 0.67 -4.40 8.35
N LEU A 412 -0.16 -5.38 8.69
CA LEU A 412 -1.57 -5.41 8.29
C LEU A 412 -2.37 -4.43 9.15
N ASN A 413 -3.25 -3.65 8.53
CA ASN A 413 -4.33 -2.96 9.22
C ASN A 413 -5.63 -3.73 8.99
N GLY A 414 -6.11 -4.46 9.99
CA GLY A 414 -7.32 -5.29 9.87
C GLY A 414 -8.60 -4.47 9.84
N VAL A 415 -9.72 -5.17 9.70
CA VAL A 415 -11.08 -4.63 9.90
C VAL A 415 -11.81 -5.44 10.97
N SER A 416 -12.64 -4.77 11.77
CA SER A 416 -13.44 -5.43 12.82
C SER A 416 -14.84 -5.78 12.33
N PRO A 417 -15.51 -6.80 12.92
CA PRO A 417 -16.94 -7.03 12.70
C PRO A 417 -17.76 -5.75 12.89
N PRO A 418 -18.78 -5.49 12.05
CA PRO A 418 -19.45 -6.41 11.13
C PRO A 418 -18.75 -6.62 9.78
N HIS A 419 -17.61 -5.95 9.54
CA HIS A 419 -16.86 -6.06 8.29
C HIS A 419 -16.27 -7.47 8.13
N ARG A 420 -16.17 -7.93 6.88
CA ARG A 420 -15.70 -9.29 6.56
C ARG A 420 -14.22 -9.28 6.23
N GLU A 421 -13.40 -9.77 7.15
CA GLU A 421 -11.98 -10.07 6.90
C GLU A 421 -11.82 -11.53 6.45
N ILE A 422 -11.24 -11.75 5.26
CA ILE A 422 -11.11 -13.08 4.64
C ILE A 422 -9.63 -13.36 4.40
N VAL A 423 -9.08 -14.28 5.18
CA VAL A 423 -7.67 -14.72 5.06
C VAL A 423 -7.55 -15.74 3.92
N LEU A 424 -6.61 -15.49 3.00
CA LEU A 424 -6.41 -16.28 1.78
C LEU A 424 -4.92 -16.61 1.58
N PRO A 425 -4.57 -17.75 0.95
CA PRO A 425 -3.19 -18.15 0.71
C PRO A 425 -2.43 -17.16 -0.19
N GLY A 426 -1.12 -17.03 -0.01
CA GLY A 426 -0.30 -16.13 -0.82
C GLY A 426 0.20 -14.89 -0.07
N ALA A 427 1.20 -14.26 -0.68
CA ALA A 427 1.81 -13.03 -0.21
C ALA A 427 1.01 -11.79 -0.63
N HIS A 428 1.46 -10.60 -0.21
CA HIS A 428 0.79 -9.32 -0.44
C HIS A 428 0.33 -9.09 -1.90
N SER A 429 1.25 -9.24 -2.87
CA SER A 429 0.97 -9.03 -4.29
C SER A 429 0.42 -10.27 -4.99
N ASP A 430 0.41 -11.44 -4.32
CA ASP A 430 -0.39 -12.58 -4.79
C ASP A 430 -1.88 -12.25 -4.66
N LEU A 431 -2.28 -11.48 -3.64
CA LEU A 431 -3.66 -11.00 -3.48
C LEU A 431 -3.97 -9.77 -4.33
N GLY A 432 -3.14 -8.73 -4.21
CA GLY A 432 -3.39 -7.46 -4.88
C GLY A 432 -3.03 -7.42 -6.37
N GLY A 433 -2.26 -8.38 -6.86
CA GLY A 433 -1.65 -8.34 -8.19
C GLY A 433 -0.37 -7.50 -8.22
N GLY A 434 0.26 -7.42 -9.40
CA GLY A 434 1.55 -6.76 -9.61
C GLY A 434 2.69 -7.73 -9.97
N TYR A 435 2.59 -9.00 -9.58
CA TYR A 435 3.55 -10.02 -10.02
C TYR A 435 3.39 -10.35 -11.50
N GLN A 436 4.52 -10.49 -12.19
CA GLN A 436 4.56 -10.92 -13.58
C GLN A 436 3.90 -12.31 -13.76
N PRO A 437 3.34 -12.61 -14.94
CA PRO A 437 2.78 -13.93 -15.22
C PRO A 437 3.76 -15.08 -14.93
N GLN A 438 5.06 -14.81 -15.10
CA GLN A 438 6.16 -15.70 -14.71
C GLN A 438 7.34 -14.88 -14.18
N ALA A 439 7.92 -15.29 -13.06
CA ALA A 439 9.13 -14.72 -12.48
C ALA A 439 10.08 -15.82 -11.98
N ASN A 440 11.37 -15.50 -11.86
CA ASN A 440 12.36 -16.36 -11.24
C ASN A 440 12.77 -15.75 -9.89
N GLU A 441 12.43 -16.43 -8.80
CA GLU A 441 12.86 -16.06 -7.45
C GLU A 441 14.30 -16.50 -7.24
N ARG A 442 15.13 -15.60 -6.68
CA ARG A 442 16.52 -15.85 -6.30
C ARG A 442 16.76 -15.26 -4.92
N LEU A 443 16.51 -16.06 -3.88
CA LEU A 443 16.26 -15.56 -2.54
C LEU A 443 17.16 -16.20 -1.50
N TYR A 444 17.71 -15.39 -0.61
CA TYR A 444 18.25 -15.86 0.66
C TYR A 444 17.13 -15.97 1.70
N LEU A 445 16.85 -17.19 2.15
CA LEU A 445 15.72 -17.47 3.04
C LEU A 445 15.99 -17.04 4.48
N THR A 446 17.26 -17.04 4.89
CA THR A 446 17.69 -16.61 6.22
C THR A 446 18.78 -15.56 6.11
N ARG A 447 18.98 -14.80 7.20
CA ARG A 447 20.06 -13.83 7.27
C ARG A 447 21.38 -14.61 7.13
N PRO A 448 22.28 -14.22 6.22
CA PRO A 448 23.54 -14.91 6.06
C PRO A 448 24.31 -15.02 7.38
N TYR A 449 24.64 -16.26 7.76
CA TYR A 449 25.55 -16.52 8.86
C TYR A 449 26.95 -16.15 8.43
N SER A 450 27.77 -15.72 9.38
CA SER A 450 29.13 -15.35 9.09
C SER A 450 30.09 -15.63 10.22
N ASN A 451 31.34 -15.94 9.88
CA ASN A 451 32.42 -16.06 10.85
C ASN A 451 33.78 -15.70 10.24
N TRP A 452 34.64 -15.11 11.07
CA TRP A 452 36.04 -14.82 10.74
C TRP A 452 36.88 -16.08 10.91
N VAL A 453 37.64 -16.46 9.89
CA VAL A 453 38.54 -17.63 9.89
C VAL A 453 39.86 -17.32 9.22
N TYR A 454 40.88 -18.18 9.43
CA TYR A 454 42.13 -18.06 8.68
C TYR A 454 41.88 -18.30 7.18
N ARG A 455 42.67 -17.64 6.32
CA ARG A 455 42.48 -17.70 4.86
C ARG A 455 42.55 -19.10 4.27
N ASP A 456 43.32 -20.00 4.87
CA ASP A 456 43.48 -21.41 4.48
C ASP A 456 42.35 -22.32 4.99
N THR A 457 41.47 -21.82 5.88
CA THR A 457 40.36 -22.60 6.42
C THR A 457 39.35 -22.93 5.33
N ASP A 458 39.02 -24.20 5.11
CA ASP A 458 37.98 -24.62 4.16
C ASP A 458 36.61 -24.00 4.55
N PRO A 459 35.96 -23.21 3.66
CA PRO A 459 34.69 -22.55 3.96
C PRO A 459 33.56 -23.55 4.30
N TYR A 460 33.61 -24.78 3.79
CA TYR A 460 32.63 -25.84 4.07
C TYR A 460 32.82 -26.52 5.43
N ARG A 461 33.82 -26.11 6.22
CA ARG A 461 34.06 -26.60 7.58
C ARG A 461 33.77 -25.55 8.65
N THR A 462 33.24 -24.40 8.25
CA THR A 462 32.96 -23.27 9.14
C THR A 462 31.65 -23.41 9.91
N GLU A 463 31.51 -22.63 11.00
CA GLU A 463 30.25 -22.54 11.74
C GLU A 463 29.13 -21.97 10.88
N ALA A 464 29.42 -20.93 10.08
CA ALA A 464 28.44 -20.33 9.18
C ALA A 464 27.85 -21.38 8.22
N TYR A 465 28.69 -22.18 7.59
CA TYR A 465 28.23 -23.27 6.71
C TYR A 465 27.40 -24.31 7.47
N ARG A 466 27.83 -24.70 8.68
CA ARG A 466 27.09 -25.69 9.48
C ARG A 466 25.66 -25.22 9.79
N HIS A 467 25.52 -23.98 10.24
CA HIS A 467 24.21 -23.38 10.53
C HIS A 467 23.36 -23.26 9.25
N ALA A 468 23.91 -22.69 8.19
CA ALA A 468 23.19 -22.53 6.92
C ALA A 468 22.76 -23.87 6.31
N ARG A 469 23.56 -24.93 6.47
CA ARG A 469 23.21 -26.29 6.01
C ARG A 469 22.05 -26.90 6.80
N LEU A 470 21.99 -26.66 8.12
CA LEU A 470 20.85 -27.08 8.94
C LEU A 470 19.56 -26.37 8.48
N ASP A 471 19.63 -25.05 8.30
CA ASP A 471 18.50 -24.25 7.82
C ASP A 471 18.05 -24.66 6.41
N THR A 472 19.00 -24.99 5.52
CA THR A 472 18.69 -25.53 4.19
C THR A 472 17.93 -26.86 4.31
N GLY A 473 18.33 -27.71 5.27
CA GLY A 473 17.63 -28.96 5.59
C GLY A 473 16.19 -28.75 6.07
N TYR A 474 15.95 -27.72 6.90
CA TYR A 474 14.59 -27.34 7.32
C TYR A 474 13.78 -26.76 6.16
N ALA A 475 14.36 -25.88 5.36
CA ALA A 475 13.69 -25.28 4.20
C ALA A 475 13.25 -26.33 3.16
N ARG A 476 14.01 -27.43 3.00
CA ARG A 476 13.63 -28.55 2.11
C ARG A 476 12.35 -29.26 2.55
N GLN A 477 12.01 -29.24 3.84
CA GLN A 477 10.77 -29.84 4.35
C GLN A 477 9.53 -29.04 3.93
N ALA A 478 9.69 -27.74 3.66
CA ALA A 478 8.61 -26.88 3.19
C ALA A 478 8.17 -27.18 1.75
N SER A 479 8.83 -28.09 1.02
CA SER A 479 8.42 -28.53 -0.33
C SER A 479 8.24 -27.36 -1.32
N LEU A 480 9.18 -26.41 -1.33
CA LEU A 480 9.11 -25.16 -2.11
C LEU A 480 9.42 -25.31 -3.60
N LEU A 481 10.01 -26.43 -4.01
CA LEU A 481 10.43 -26.66 -5.39
C LEU A 481 9.36 -27.43 -6.15
N ASP A 482 9.04 -26.95 -7.35
CA ASP A 482 8.22 -27.67 -8.32
C ASP A 482 9.05 -28.84 -8.90
N PRO A 483 8.59 -30.11 -8.76
CA PRO A 483 9.26 -31.26 -9.36
C PRO A 483 9.40 -31.19 -10.88
N GLU A 484 8.57 -30.41 -11.57
CA GLU A 484 8.63 -30.23 -13.02
C GLU A 484 9.66 -29.16 -13.45
N ASP A 485 10.09 -28.28 -12.54
CA ASP A 485 11.11 -27.28 -12.80
C ASP A 485 12.52 -27.84 -12.54
N ALA A 486 13.13 -28.40 -13.58
CA ALA A 486 14.49 -28.92 -13.53
C ALA A 486 15.58 -27.84 -13.23
N THR A 487 15.22 -26.55 -13.31
CA THR A 487 16.13 -25.43 -13.00
C THR A 487 16.02 -24.98 -11.55
N ALA A 488 14.98 -25.42 -10.82
CA ALA A 488 14.77 -25.03 -9.44
C ALA A 488 15.79 -25.72 -8.50
N ARG A 489 16.34 -24.95 -7.56
CA ARG A 489 17.30 -25.44 -6.58
C ARG A 489 17.13 -24.78 -5.22
N LEU A 490 17.40 -25.57 -4.19
CA LEU A 490 17.46 -25.13 -2.80
C LEU A 490 18.69 -25.75 -2.14
N ASP A 491 19.74 -24.95 -2.07
CA ASP A 491 21.07 -25.37 -1.63
C ASP A 491 21.65 -24.39 -0.62
N THR A 492 22.73 -24.80 0.04
CA THR A 492 23.50 -23.92 0.93
C THR A 492 24.51 -23.17 0.09
N ASP A 493 24.29 -21.88 -0.11
CA ASP A 493 25.25 -21.01 -0.78
C ASP A 493 26.33 -20.55 0.20
N VAL A 494 27.57 -20.49 -0.27
CA VAL A 494 28.76 -20.20 0.54
C VAL A 494 29.68 -19.30 -0.25
N TRP A 495 30.05 -18.16 0.33
CA TRP A 495 30.96 -17.22 -0.30
C TRP A 495 31.97 -16.65 0.68
N GLU A 496 33.11 -16.24 0.13
CA GLU A 496 34.26 -15.77 0.88
C GLU A 496 34.50 -14.29 0.56
N TYR A 497 34.62 -13.47 1.60
CA TYR A 497 35.04 -12.09 1.47
C TYR A 497 36.44 -11.92 2.06
N LEU A 498 37.35 -11.47 1.19
CA LEU A 498 38.74 -11.21 1.54
C LEU A 498 38.90 -9.70 1.79
N PRO A 499 39.12 -9.26 3.04
CA PRO A 499 39.35 -7.85 3.30
C PRO A 499 40.64 -7.37 2.61
N PRO A 500 40.69 -6.09 2.20
CA PRO A 500 41.88 -5.49 1.61
C PRO A 500 43.06 -5.56 2.58
N PHE A 501 44.27 -5.74 2.03
CA PHE A 501 45.51 -5.83 2.80
C PHE A 501 45.73 -4.55 3.61
N SER A 502 45.86 -4.71 4.92
CA SER A 502 46.01 -3.63 5.91
C SER A 502 47.40 -3.58 6.54
N GLY A 503 48.27 -4.55 6.25
CA GLY A 503 49.58 -4.75 6.87
C GLY A 503 49.52 -5.30 8.30
N GLY A 504 48.34 -5.68 8.78
CA GLY A 504 48.09 -6.15 10.15
C GLY A 504 47.81 -7.66 10.25
N ARG A 505 47.64 -8.16 11.49
CA ARG A 505 47.29 -9.58 11.74
C ARG A 505 45.98 -10.02 11.06
N GLY A 506 45.09 -9.08 10.72
CA GLY A 506 43.85 -9.34 9.97
C GLY A 506 44.06 -9.78 8.52
N ASP A 507 45.26 -9.59 7.96
CA ASP A 507 45.58 -9.97 6.59
C ASP A 507 45.69 -11.49 6.41
N GLN A 508 45.74 -12.27 7.49
CA GLN A 508 45.68 -13.74 7.45
C GLN A 508 44.26 -14.28 7.58
N MET A 509 43.27 -13.40 7.74
CA MET A 509 41.89 -13.77 7.96
C MET A 509 41.02 -13.52 6.72
N LYS A 510 39.94 -14.29 6.60
CA LYS A 510 38.85 -14.09 5.66
C LYS A 510 37.51 -14.15 6.39
N TYR A 511 36.49 -13.58 5.76
CA TYR A 511 35.13 -13.67 6.21
C TYR A 511 34.41 -14.72 5.36
N VAL A 512 33.86 -15.77 5.99
CA VAL A 512 33.03 -16.76 5.30
C VAL A 512 31.59 -16.46 5.64
N LEU A 513 30.73 -16.41 4.62
CA LEU A 513 29.30 -16.31 4.78
C LEU A 513 28.62 -17.53 4.17
N ALA A 514 27.50 -17.93 4.77
CA ALA A 514 26.66 -18.99 4.22
C ALA A 514 25.18 -18.77 4.54
N ALA A 515 24.31 -19.15 3.61
CA ALA A 515 22.86 -19.06 3.76
C ALA A 515 22.13 -20.09 2.88
N PRO A 516 20.90 -20.50 3.23
CA PRO A 516 20.02 -21.20 2.30
C PRO A 516 19.65 -20.28 1.14
N TYR A 517 19.96 -20.72 -0.07
CA TYR A 517 19.65 -20.03 -1.31
C TYR A 517 18.62 -20.80 -2.10
N LEU A 518 17.53 -20.11 -2.45
CA LEU A 518 16.45 -20.62 -3.27
C LEU A 518 16.51 -19.96 -4.65
N GLU A 519 16.51 -20.79 -5.69
CA GLU A 519 16.23 -20.36 -7.06
C GLU A 519 15.08 -21.20 -7.61
N ARG A 520 13.99 -20.58 -8.04
CA ARG A 520 12.82 -21.29 -8.60
C ARG A 520 11.98 -20.39 -9.49
N ARG A 521 11.18 -21.01 -10.37
CA ARG A 521 10.14 -20.30 -11.11
C ARG A 521 8.84 -20.20 -10.31
N VAL A 522 8.18 -19.05 -10.39
CA VAL A 522 6.88 -18.76 -9.79
C VAL A 522 5.98 -17.97 -10.76
N TYR A 523 4.68 -18.02 -10.56
CA TYR A 523 3.68 -17.51 -11.50
C TYR A 523 2.68 -16.58 -10.81
N GLY A 524 2.48 -15.36 -11.34
CA GLY A 524 1.57 -14.34 -10.77
C GLY A 524 0.06 -14.59 -10.95
N HIS A 525 -0.34 -15.76 -11.46
CA HIS A 525 -1.73 -16.06 -11.83
C HIS A 525 -2.67 -16.20 -10.61
N LEU A 526 -2.13 -16.43 -9.41
CA LEU A 526 -2.94 -16.53 -8.19
C LEU A 526 -3.74 -15.26 -7.91
N SER A 527 -3.21 -14.09 -8.26
CA SER A 527 -3.93 -12.82 -8.19
C SER A 527 -5.25 -12.83 -8.95
N ARG A 528 -5.35 -13.57 -10.05
CA ARG A 528 -6.57 -13.67 -10.87
C ARG A 528 -7.66 -14.52 -10.20
N VAL A 529 -7.28 -15.38 -9.26
CA VAL A 529 -8.25 -16.08 -8.39
C VAL A 529 -8.87 -15.07 -7.43
N TYR A 530 -8.06 -14.23 -6.81
CA TYR A 530 -8.56 -13.22 -5.86
C TYR A 530 -9.31 -12.06 -6.51
N LEU A 531 -9.01 -11.77 -7.77
CA LEU A 531 -9.87 -10.94 -8.61
C LEU A 531 -11.29 -11.52 -8.67
N ARG A 532 -11.44 -12.81 -8.96
CA ARG A 532 -12.76 -13.48 -9.05
C ARG A 532 -13.46 -13.52 -7.70
N VAL A 533 -12.72 -13.74 -6.61
CA VAL A 533 -13.27 -13.68 -5.25
C VAL A 533 -13.86 -12.29 -4.95
N MET A 534 -13.09 -11.23 -5.13
CA MET A 534 -13.58 -9.86 -4.87
C MET A 534 -14.72 -9.48 -5.83
N HIS A 535 -14.57 -9.79 -7.12
CA HIS A 535 -15.56 -9.52 -8.15
C HIS A 535 -16.91 -10.19 -7.85
N ALA A 536 -16.90 -11.46 -7.43
CA ALA A 536 -18.12 -12.17 -7.07
C ALA A 536 -18.79 -11.60 -5.82
N LEU A 537 -18.01 -11.30 -4.77
CA LEU A 537 -18.55 -10.69 -3.53
C LEU A 537 -19.09 -9.28 -3.75
N ALA A 538 -18.50 -8.53 -4.68
CA ALA A 538 -18.97 -7.21 -5.08
C ALA A 538 -20.24 -7.30 -5.94
N LEU A 539 -20.31 -8.24 -6.89
CA LEU A 539 -21.53 -8.51 -7.66
C LEU A 539 -22.71 -8.91 -6.76
N GLU A 540 -22.46 -9.69 -5.71
CA GLU A 540 -23.47 -10.02 -4.69
C GLU A 540 -23.96 -8.81 -3.90
N ALA A 541 -23.14 -7.75 -3.83
CA ALA A 541 -23.48 -6.46 -3.24
C ALA A 541 -23.94 -5.44 -4.31
N ASP A 542 -24.45 -5.92 -5.45
CA ASP A 542 -24.97 -5.14 -6.56
C ASP A 542 -23.96 -4.20 -7.25
N VAL A 543 -22.65 -4.40 -7.09
CA VAL A 543 -21.63 -3.60 -7.80
C VAL A 543 -21.70 -3.82 -9.31
N PRO A 544 -21.74 -2.78 -10.17
CA PRO A 544 -22.02 -2.90 -11.60
C PRO A 544 -20.77 -3.34 -12.39
N PHE A 545 -20.24 -4.52 -12.08
CA PHE A 545 -19.15 -5.11 -12.85
C PHE A 545 -19.68 -5.85 -14.09
N ASN A 546 -18.89 -5.80 -15.15
CA ASN A 546 -19.01 -6.70 -16.30
C ASN A 546 -18.55 -8.11 -15.93
N ARG A 547 -19.06 -9.10 -16.65
CA ARG A 547 -18.65 -10.50 -16.47
C ARG A 547 -17.21 -10.69 -16.91
N ILE A 548 -16.42 -11.40 -16.11
CA ILE A 548 -15.06 -11.81 -16.48
C ILE A 548 -15.11 -12.73 -17.70
N GLN A 549 -14.35 -12.39 -18.73
CA GLN A 549 -14.24 -13.19 -19.96
C GLN A 549 -13.15 -14.25 -19.75
N GLU A 550 -13.56 -15.50 -19.47
CA GLU A 550 -12.64 -16.60 -19.14
C GLU A 550 -11.64 -16.95 -20.25
N LYS A 551 -11.91 -16.51 -21.50
CA LYS A 551 -11.03 -16.73 -22.66
C LYS A 551 -10.02 -15.60 -22.90
N ASP A 552 -10.14 -14.49 -22.17
CA ASP A 552 -9.19 -13.39 -22.28
C ASP A 552 -7.85 -13.80 -21.64
N PRO A 553 -6.73 -13.84 -22.38
CA PRO A 553 -5.41 -14.20 -21.84
C PRO A 553 -4.97 -13.37 -20.62
N ALA A 554 -5.43 -12.12 -20.52
CA ALA A 554 -5.12 -11.24 -19.39
C ALA A 554 -5.81 -11.69 -18.08
N LEU A 555 -6.96 -12.36 -18.18
CA LEU A 555 -7.81 -12.74 -17.05
C LEU A 555 -7.94 -14.26 -16.86
N ALA A 556 -7.58 -15.06 -17.87
CA ALA A 556 -7.67 -16.50 -17.87
C ALA A 556 -6.84 -17.13 -16.73
N LEU A 557 -7.36 -18.22 -16.18
CA LEU A 557 -6.67 -19.05 -15.20
C LEU A 557 -6.08 -20.30 -15.86
N PRO A 558 -4.88 -20.73 -15.46
CA PRO A 558 -4.40 -22.08 -15.72
C PRO A 558 -5.41 -23.13 -15.24
N GLU A 559 -5.54 -24.25 -15.95
CA GLU A 559 -6.51 -25.31 -15.63
C GLU A 559 -6.35 -25.83 -14.19
N GLU A 560 -5.10 -25.95 -13.71
CA GLU A 560 -4.80 -26.40 -12.35
C GLU A 560 -5.27 -25.44 -11.24
N LEU A 561 -5.49 -24.16 -11.55
CA LEU A 561 -6.04 -23.18 -10.60
C LEU A 561 -7.57 -23.15 -10.59
N MET A 562 -8.26 -23.79 -11.55
CA MET A 562 -9.73 -23.74 -11.60
C MET A 562 -10.38 -24.40 -10.37
N PRO A 563 -9.99 -25.62 -9.92
CA PRO A 563 -10.58 -26.22 -8.72
C PRO A 563 -10.28 -25.40 -7.45
N ILE A 564 -9.09 -24.83 -7.36
CA ILE A 564 -8.66 -23.96 -6.25
C ILE A 564 -9.48 -22.68 -6.24
N ASN A 565 -9.74 -22.08 -7.40
CA ASN A 565 -10.61 -20.91 -7.51
C ASN A 565 -12.00 -21.17 -6.95
N ASP A 566 -12.61 -22.30 -7.31
CA ASP A 566 -13.97 -22.62 -6.86
C ASP A 566 -14.03 -22.84 -5.34
N LYS A 567 -13.01 -23.51 -4.78
CA LYS A 567 -12.85 -23.69 -3.33
C LYS A 567 -12.62 -22.37 -2.60
N LEU A 568 -11.72 -21.52 -3.06
CA LEU A 568 -11.42 -20.24 -2.42
C LEU A 568 -12.59 -19.25 -2.54
N LEU A 569 -13.37 -19.32 -3.61
CA LEU A 569 -14.61 -18.55 -3.75
C LEU A 569 -15.69 -19.03 -2.75
N ALA A 570 -15.86 -20.35 -2.60
CA ALA A 570 -16.75 -20.91 -1.59
C ALA A 570 -16.31 -20.53 -0.16
N TRP A 571 -15.00 -20.53 0.08
CA TRP A 571 -14.39 -20.18 1.37
C TRP A 571 -14.69 -18.72 1.70
N ALA A 572 -14.49 -17.83 0.73
CA ALA A 572 -14.77 -16.42 0.89
C ALA A 572 -16.26 -16.15 1.17
N ARG A 573 -17.18 -16.87 0.52
CA ARG A 573 -18.63 -16.72 0.70
C ARG A 573 -19.15 -17.24 2.03
N SER A 574 -18.70 -18.42 2.45
CA SER A 574 -19.38 -19.21 3.49
C SER A 574 -18.46 -19.85 4.51
N GLY A 575 -17.14 -19.71 4.38
CA GLY A 575 -16.15 -20.44 5.17
C GLY A 575 -16.07 -21.94 4.82
N SER A 576 -16.72 -22.40 3.74
CA SER A 576 -16.65 -23.78 3.26
C SER A 576 -15.75 -23.87 2.02
N GLY A 577 -14.97 -24.95 1.85
CA GLY A 577 -14.03 -25.06 0.72
C GLY A 577 -12.57 -24.82 1.09
N ALA A 578 -12.13 -25.38 2.22
CA ALA A 578 -10.71 -25.42 2.55
C ALA A 578 -9.92 -26.19 1.47
N LEU A 579 -8.72 -25.72 1.18
CA LEU A 579 -7.79 -26.40 0.29
C LEU A 579 -7.29 -27.69 0.93
N ASP A 580 -7.09 -28.73 0.12
CA ASP A 580 -6.42 -29.94 0.58
C ASP A 580 -4.90 -29.78 0.57
N ALA A 581 -4.20 -30.79 1.11
CA ALA A 581 -2.74 -30.74 1.25
C ALA A 581 -2.01 -30.67 -0.11
N GLU A 582 -2.60 -31.22 -1.16
CA GLU A 582 -2.01 -31.26 -2.49
C GLU A 582 -2.17 -29.92 -3.21
N GLU A 583 -3.34 -29.29 -3.09
CA GLU A 583 -3.59 -27.93 -3.56
C GLU A 583 -2.72 -26.91 -2.83
N GLU A 584 -2.59 -27.01 -1.51
CA GLU A 584 -1.68 -26.17 -0.72
C GLU A 584 -0.22 -26.36 -1.14
N ARG A 585 0.17 -27.60 -1.49
CA ARG A 585 1.52 -27.89 -2.00
C ARG A 585 1.73 -27.28 -3.39
N LEU A 586 0.76 -27.42 -4.29
CA LEU A 586 0.79 -26.82 -5.62
C LEU A 586 0.95 -25.30 -5.55
N LEU A 587 0.10 -24.64 -4.75
CA LEU A 587 0.17 -23.19 -4.57
C LEU A 587 1.54 -22.77 -4.05
N ARG A 588 2.05 -23.45 -3.02
CA ARG A 588 3.36 -23.15 -2.43
C ARG A 588 4.52 -23.31 -3.41
N GLN A 589 4.46 -24.29 -4.30
CA GLN A 589 5.52 -24.58 -5.26
C GLN A 589 5.54 -23.59 -6.42
N ARG A 590 4.36 -23.20 -6.93
CA ARG A 590 4.25 -22.51 -8.23
C ARG A 590 3.67 -21.10 -8.16
N TYR A 591 2.86 -20.78 -7.16
CA TYR A 591 1.98 -19.62 -7.21
C TYR A 591 2.12 -18.64 -6.02
N ILE A 592 2.57 -19.11 -4.86
CA ILE A 592 2.82 -18.28 -3.68
C ILE A 592 4.26 -17.80 -3.74
N HIS A 593 4.42 -16.48 -3.88
CA HIS A 593 5.73 -15.83 -3.87
C HIS A 593 6.28 -15.74 -2.44
N LEU A 594 7.59 -15.93 -2.29
CA LEU A 594 8.28 -15.71 -1.01
C LEU A 594 8.70 -14.25 -0.90
N SER A 595 7.71 -13.40 -0.57
CA SER A 595 7.91 -11.97 -0.45
C SER A 595 8.94 -11.60 0.62
N ALA A 596 9.01 -12.36 1.72
CA ALA A 596 9.98 -12.16 2.79
C ALA A 596 11.31 -12.89 2.52
N ASN A 597 12.41 -12.15 2.49
CA ASN A 597 13.75 -12.67 2.21
C ASN A 597 14.84 -11.72 2.73
N TRP A 598 16.08 -12.23 2.76
CA TRP A 598 17.27 -11.52 3.22
C TRP A 598 18.15 -11.06 2.05
N ASN A 599 17.57 -10.79 0.88
CA ASN A 599 18.32 -10.18 -0.19
C ASN A 599 18.72 -8.75 0.20
N ALA A 600 20.00 -8.44 -0.01
CA ALA A 600 20.57 -7.12 0.23
C ALA A 600 20.16 -6.15 -0.88
N ALA A 601 19.63 -4.98 -0.51
CA ALA A 601 19.47 -3.84 -1.41
C ALA A 601 20.57 -2.80 -1.15
N ALA A 602 21.07 -2.16 -2.22
CA ALA A 602 22.08 -1.11 -2.11
C ALA A 602 21.45 0.19 -1.55
N GLY A 603 21.86 0.62 -0.35
CA GLY A 603 21.53 1.94 0.16
C GLY A 603 22.19 3.03 -0.70
N ARG A 604 21.43 4.00 -1.21
CA ARG A 604 21.95 5.17 -1.94
C ARG A 604 22.57 6.23 -1.01
N GLY A 605 23.25 5.81 0.05
CA GLY A 605 24.11 6.67 0.85
C GLY A 605 25.53 6.57 0.30
N GLY A 606 26.18 7.70 -0.02
CA GLY A 606 27.53 7.75 -0.62
C GLY A 606 28.69 7.23 0.26
N SER A 607 28.43 6.36 1.23
CA SER A 607 29.42 5.58 1.97
C SER A 607 29.19 4.10 1.76
N THR A 608 30.27 3.31 1.69
CA THR A 608 30.33 1.86 1.45
C THR A 608 29.65 0.97 2.52
N LEU A 609 28.82 1.54 3.39
CA LEU A 609 28.14 0.89 4.50
C LEU A 609 26.72 1.46 4.58
N ASP A 610 25.76 0.73 4.00
CA ASP A 610 24.42 0.51 4.57
C ASP A 610 23.69 -0.49 3.66
N VAL A 611 23.98 -1.77 3.86
CA VAL A 611 23.19 -2.86 3.28
C VAL A 611 21.84 -2.89 4.00
N VAL A 612 20.75 -2.68 3.26
CA VAL A 612 19.39 -2.71 3.82
C VAL A 612 18.67 -3.97 3.34
N PHE A 613 18.03 -4.67 4.29
CA PHE A 613 17.16 -5.81 3.99
C PHE A 613 15.70 -5.34 3.98
N ILE A 614 15.27 -4.79 2.85
CA ILE A 614 13.92 -4.19 2.69
C ILE A 614 12.82 -5.23 2.87
N ASN A 615 13.09 -6.47 2.44
CA ASN A 615 12.15 -7.59 2.49
C ASN A 615 12.38 -8.50 3.71
N ALA A 616 13.13 -8.06 4.72
CA ALA A 616 13.40 -8.89 5.88
C ALA A 616 12.08 -9.35 6.55
N PRO A 617 11.99 -10.63 6.95
CA PRO A 617 10.85 -11.13 7.71
C PRO A 617 10.75 -10.43 9.08
N ALA A 618 9.53 -10.35 9.61
CA ALA A 618 9.30 -10.01 11.01
C ALA A 618 9.86 -11.11 11.93
N GLU A 619 10.25 -10.76 13.17
CA GLU A 619 10.92 -11.71 14.08
C GLU A 619 10.06 -12.90 14.52
N HIS A 620 8.73 -12.74 14.50
CA HIS A 620 7.78 -13.78 14.93
C HIS A 620 6.68 -13.99 13.90
N GLN A 621 5.79 -13.01 13.79
CA GLN A 621 4.64 -13.04 12.89
C GLN A 621 4.43 -11.64 12.31
N ARG A 622 3.69 -11.57 11.21
CA ARG A 622 3.29 -10.30 10.62
C ARG A 622 2.60 -9.43 11.67
N VAL A 623 3.08 -8.19 11.82
CA VAL A 623 2.44 -7.21 12.71
C VAL A 623 1.02 -6.93 12.22
N ARG A 624 0.04 -6.93 13.13
CA ARG A 624 -1.37 -6.63 12.84
C ARG A 624 -1.84 -5.51 13.76
N HIS A 625 -2.32 -4.42 13.16
CA HIS A 625 -2.92 -3.29 13.84
C HIS A 625 -4.42 -3.50 13.97
N SER A 626 -4.95 -3.20 15.17
CA SER A 626 -6.38 -3.28 15.46
C SER A 626 -7.16 -2.17 14.76
N ASP A 627 -8.36 -2.50 14.29
CA ASP A 627 -9.32 -1.53 13.78
C ASP A 627 -10.01 -0.83 14.96
N ALA A 628 -9.40 0.25 15.45
CA ALA A 628 -9.88 1.02 16.58
C ALA A 628 -10.07 2.50 16.18
N PRO A 629 -11.10 3.18 16.71
CA PRO A 629 -11.26 4.62 16.53
C PRO A 629 -10.01 5.35 17.02
N GLN A 630 -9.55 6.37 16.30
CA GLN A 630 -8.54 7.27 16.85
C GLN A 630 -9.16 8.01 18.04
N GLU A 631 -8.58 7.87 19.22
CA GLU A 631 -8.97 8.70 20.36
C GLU A 631 -8.84 10.17 19.95
N ALA A 632 -9.96 10.89 19.99
CA ALA A 632 -9.96 12.32 19.76
C ALA A 632 -8.99 12.96 20.76
N LYS A 633 -7.85 13.45 20.26
CA LYS A 633 -6.98 14.31 21.05
C LYS A 633 -7.79 15.55 21.43
N GLN A 634 -8.20 15.62 22.69
CA GLN A 634 -8.81 16.79 23.30
C GLN A 634 -7.85 17.98 23.28
#